data_AF-A0A422N355-F1
#
_entry.id   AF-A0A422N355-F1
#
_cell.length_a   1.000
_cell.length_b   1.000
_cell.length_c   1.000
_cell.angle_alpha   90.00
_cell.angle_beta   90.00
_cell.angle_gamma   90.00
#
_symmetry.space_group_name_H-M   'P 1'
#
loop_
_entity.id
_entity.type
_entity.pdbx_description
1 polymer ?
#
loop_
_entity_poly.entity_id
_entity_poly.type
_entity_poly.pdbx_seq_one_letter_code
_entity_poly.pdbx_strand_id
1 'polypeptide(L)'
;MLLSALVRRTATNSYVNRHIGPSTEETLSMLRVVGKETLSDLMAAAIPESILRDPLREFPAMSEEDALLHVRSLGSRNKVLKSMIGQGYYEAITPPVILRHVIENPAWYTPYTPYQAEIAQGRLESLLNFQSVVMDVTKMEVANASLLDQATACAEAMHLAYQYGRKKRMTFFVSKDVFPSCIEMVKTRAEPLNINVVVGDPNLIDWSDSSLCGILATNPRCYGNALRVYALV
;
A
#
# COMPACT_ATOMS: atom_id res chain seq x y z
N MET A 1 -31.11 22.42 11.90
CA MET A 1 -29.75 23.02 11.95
C MET A 1 -28.66 22.04 11.47
N LEU A 2 -28.97 21.09 10.59
CA LEU A 2 -28.15 19.88 10.33
C LEU A 2 -27.49 19.82 8.93
N LEU A 3 -27.53 20.90 8.16
CA LEU A 3 -27.00 20.96 6.78
C LEU A 3 -25.81 21.91 6.58
N SER A 4 -25.38 22.64 7.62
CA SER A 4 -24.31 23.65 7.48
C SER A 4 -22.90 23.05 7.27
N ALA A 5 -22.74 21.73 7.41
CA ALA A 5 -21.47 21.04 7.19
C ALA A 5 -21.20 20.70 5.72
N LEU A 6 -22.24 20.58 4.89
CA LEU A 6 -22.15 20.15 3.48
C LEU A 6 -22.49 21.25 2.47
N VAL A 7 -22.84 22.44 2.94
CA VAL A 7 -23.09 23.61 2.09
C VAL A 7 -21.84 24.49 2.09
N ARG A 8 -21.47 25.01 0.91
CA ARG A 8 -20.37 25.96 0.77
C ARG A 8 -20.52 27.09 1.81
N ARG A 9 -19.46 27.35 2.58
CA ARG A 9 -19.44 28.40 3.60
C ARG A 9 -19.10 29.75 2.96
N THR A 10 -19.62 30.83 3.52
CA THR A 10 -19.27 32.21 3.09
C THR A 10 -17.81 32.58 3.42
N ALA A 11 -17.16 31.86 4.34
CA ALA A 11 -15.75 32.02 4.62
C ALA A 11 -14.89 31.58 3.43
N THR A 12 -14.10 32.51 2.88
CA THR A 12 -13.21 32.28 1.73
C THR A 12 -12.11 31.24 2.01
N ASN A 13 -11.80 30.99 3.30
CA ASN A 13 -10.77 30.04 3.75
C ASN A 13 -11.34 28.67 4.19
N SER A 14 -12.56 28.31 3.78
CA SER A 14 -13.12 26.98 4.07
C SER A 14 -12.71 25.95 3.00
N TYR A 15 -11.98 24.91 3.40
CA TYR A 15 -11.57 23.82 2.52
C TYR A 15 -12.74 23.14 1.79
N VAL A 16 -13.91 23.06 2.44
CA VAL A 16 -15.13 22.48 1.85
C VAL A 16 -15.50 23.17 0.53
N ASN A 17 -15.22 24.47 0.40
CA ASN A 17 -15.49 25.23 -0.83
C ASN A 17 -14.53 24.87 -1.98
N ARG A 18 -13.36 24.28 -1.68
CA ARG A 18 -12.38 23.80 -2.66
C ARG A 18 -12.60 22.33 -3.00
N HIS A 19 -13.04 21.55 -2.01
CA HIS A 19 -13.23 20.11 -2.14
C HIS A 19 -14.56 19.75 -2.84
N ILE A 20 -15.65 20.43 -2.48
CA ILE A 20 -16.96 20.20 -3.10
C ILE A 20 -17.03 20.98 -4.42
N GLY A 21 -17.07 20.22 -5.52
CA GLY A 21 -17.17 20.75 -6.88
C GLY A 21 -18.42 21.61 -7.09
N PRO A 22 -19.64 21.02 -6.97
CA PRO A 22 -20.88 21.74 -7.23
C PRO A 22 -21.07 22.97 -6.35
N SER A 23 -21.46 24.09 -6.96
CA SER A 23 -21.94 25.28 -6.26
C SER A 23 -23.31 25.02 -5.63
N THR A 24 -23.79 25.97 -4.83
CA THR A 24 -25.15 25.92 -4.27
C THR A 24 -26.20 25.93 -5.39
N GLU A 25 -26.02 26.77 -6.40
CA GLU A 25 -26.91 26.89 -7.55
C GLU A 25 -26.89 25.63 -8.42
N GLU A 26 -25.70 25.07 -8.66
CA GLU A 26 -25.54 23.79 -9.39
C GLU A 26 -26.19 22.64 -8.63
N THR A 27 -26.00 22.58 -7.31
CA THR A 27 -26.63 21.58 -6.44
C THR A 27 -28.15 21.66 -6.52
N LEU A 28 -28.73 22.87 -6.45
CA LEU A 28 -30.18 23.08 -6.59
C LEU A 28 -30.67 22.67 -7.99
N SER A 29 -29.91 22.95 -9.04
CA SER A 29 -30.23 22.51 -10.39
C SER A 29 -30.26 20.97 -10.50
N MET A 30 -29.24 20.30 -9.97
CA MET A 30 -29.15 18.83 -9.93
C MET A 30 -30.30 18.20 -9.11
N LEU A 31 -30.66 18.80 -7.97
CA LEU A 31 -31.76 18.35 -7.13
C LEU A 31 -33.10 18.38 -7.89
N ARG A 32 -33.37 19.44 -8.67
CA ARG A 32 -34.58 19.52 -9.50
C ARG A 32 -34.64 18.42 -10.55
N VAL A 33 -33.51 18.06 -11.17
CA VAL A 33 -33.45 16.97 -12.16
C VAL A 33 -33.86 15.63 -11.55
N VAL A 34 -33.47 15.37 -10.29
CA VAL A 34 -33.84 14.14 -9.56
C VAL A 34 -35.14 14.27 -8.77
N GLY A 35 -35.90 15.35 -8.95
CA GLY A 35 -37.20 15.56 -8.30
C GLY A 35 -37.12 15.74 -6.78
N LYS A 36 -36.05 16.36 -6.26
CA LYS A 36 -35.86 16.66 -4.83
C LYS A 36 -35.73 18.17 -4.61
N GLU A 37 -36.18 18.65 -3.46
CA GLU A 37 -36.05 20.07 -3.09
C GLU A 37 -34.76 20.34 -2.32
N THR A 38 -34.30 19.33 -1.58
CA THR A 38 -33.28 19.46 -0.55
C THR A 38 -32.34 18.25 -0.57
N LEU A 39 -31.06 18.46 -0.19
CA LEU A 39 -30.11 17.34 -0.04
C LEU A 39 -30.58 16.35 1.02
N SER A 40 -31.22 16.82 2.10
CA SER A 40 -31.80 15.94 3.11
C SER A 40 -32.91 15.05 2.54
N ASP A 41 -33.74 15.58 1.65
CA ASP A 41 -34.83 14.80 1.03
C ASP A 41 -34.29 13.73 0.09
N LEU A 42 -33.19 14.05 -0.61
CA LEU A 42 -32.47 13.08 -1.43
C LEU A 42 -31.87 11.97 -0.57
N MET A 43 -31.19 12.32 0.53
CA MET A 43 -30.58 11.33 1.43
C MET A 43 -31.61 10.43 2.11
N ALA A 44 -32.73 11.01 2.59
CA ALA A 44 -33.81 10.24 3.22
C ALA A 44 -34.50 9.27 2.26
N ALA A 45 -34.54 9.59 0.96
CA ALA A 45 -35.05 8.69 -0.06
C ALA A 45 -34.05 7.61 -0.49
N ALA A 46 -32.74 7.88 -0.41
CA ALA A 46 -31.69 6.98 -0.85
C ALA A 46 -31.24 5.98 0.23
N ILE A 47 -31.30 6.37 1.50
CA ILE A 47 -30.77 5.59 2.63
C ILE A 47 -31.93 5.15 3.53
N PRO A 48 -32.10 3.84 3.78
CA PRO A 48 -33.13 3.35 4.70
C PRO A 48 -32.97 3.92 6.11
N GLU A 49 -34.08 4.36 6.70
CA GLU A 49 -34.11 4.95 8.04
C GLU A 49 -33.53 4.01 9.11
N SER A 50 -33.75 2.70 8.96
CA SER A 50 -33.28 1.67 9.90
C SER A 50 -31.77 1.58 10.06
N ILE A 51 -31.00 2.16 9.13
CA ILE A 51 -29.53 2.21 9.18
C ILE A 51 -29.00 3.64 9.31
N LEU A 52 -29.87 4.64 9.43
CA LEU A 52 -29.44 5.99 9.73
C LEU A 52 -28.88 6.03 11.15
N ARG A 53 -27.78 6.74 11.29
CA ARG A 53 -27.11 6.94 12.57
C ARG A 53 -27.26 8.38 13.03
N ASP A 54 -27.06 8.59 14.31
CA ASP A 54 -26.92 9.93 14.88
C ASP A 54 -25.74 10.68 14.25
N PRO A 55 -25.80 12.02 14.23
CA PRO A 55 -24.69 12.86 13.78
C PRO A 55 -23.39 12.49 14.49
N LEU A 56 -22.29 12.48 13.74
CA LEU A 56 -20.97 12.26 14.32
C LEU A 56 -20.62 13.40 15.29
N ARG A 57 -19.77 13.09 16.27
CA ARG A 57 -19.08 14.12 17.04
C ARG A 57 -18.25 14.99 16.10
N GLU A 58 -18.60 16.26 16.01
CA GLU A 58 -17.90 17.22 15.17
C GLU A 58 -16.69 17.83 15.91
N PHE A 59 -15.62 18.07 15.16
CA PHE A 59 -14.51 18.90 15.58
C PHE A 59 -14.55 20.21 14.79
N PRO A 60 -14.12 21.33 15.38
CA PRO A 60 -14.00 22.58 14.63
C PRO A 60 -13.14 22.37 13.39
N ALA A 61 -13.70 22.66 12.22
CA ALA A 61 -12.97 22.58 10.97
C ALA A 61 -11.83 23.60 10.97
N MET A 62 -10.61 23.13 10.69
CA MET A 62 -9.45 23.99 10.47
C MET A 62 -9.46 24.53 9.04
N SER A 63 -8.89 25.72 8.85
CA SER A 63 -8.49 26.16 7.51
C SER A 63 -7.35 25.29 6.98
N GLU A 64 -7.05 25.38 5.68
CA GLU A 64 -5.91 24.67 5.08
C GLU A 64 -4.58 25.10 5.73
N GLU A 65 -4.45 26.40 6.03
CA GLU A 65 -3.28 26.97 6.69
C GLU A 65 -3.13 26.46 8.13
N ASP A 66 -4.20 26.51 8.92
CA ASP A 66 -4.19 26.04 10.31
C ASP A 66 -3.90 24.53 10.36
N ALA A 67 -4.49 23.75 9.46
CA ALA A 67 -4.25 22.31 9.36
C ALA A 67 -2.78 22.02 9.03
N LEU A 68 -2.18 22.76 8.09
CA LEU A 68 -0.77 22.60 7.73
C LEU A 68 0.14 22.96 8.91
N LEU A 69 -0.12 24.07 9.61
CA LEU A 69 0.63 24.47 10.80
C LEU A 69 0.49 23.42 11.91
N HIS A 70 -0.71 22.89 12.12
CA HIS A 70 -0.97 21.85 13.11
C HIS A 70 -0.19 20.57 12.80
N VAL A 71 -0.25 20.07 11.56
CA VAL A 71 0.48 18.86 11.15
C VAL A 71 1.99 19.08 11.23
N ARG A 72 2.50 20.27 10.87
CA ARG A 72 3.92 20.62 11.05
C ARG A 72 4.33 20.62 12.53
N SER A 73 3.48 21.13 13.42
CA SER A 73 3.72 21.10 14.87
C SER A 73 3.74 19.67 15.41
N LEU A 74 2.87 18.77 14.91
CA LEU A 74 2.92 17.36 15.28
C LEU A 74 4.21 16.70 14.78
N GLY A 75 4.58 16.98 13.53
CA GLY A 75 5.77 16.45 12.87
C GLY A 75 7.09 16.92 13.51
N SER A 76 7.15 18.14 14.05
CA SER A 76 8.35 18.65 14.72
C SER A 76 8.71 17.93 16.03
N ARG A 77 7.79 17.11 16.55
CA ARG A 77 8.05 16.23 17.71
C ARG A 77 8.82 14.97 17.32
N ASN A 78 8.85 14.61 16.04
CA ASN A 78 9.64 13.48 15.55
C ASN A 78 11.14 13.86 15.53
N LYS A 79 11.99 12.88 15.87
CA LYS A 79 13.45 13.04 15.80
C LYS A 79 13.97 12.34 14.56
N VAL A 80 14.51 13.10 13.62
CA VAL A 80 15.20 12.54 12.44
C VAL A 80 16.60 12.13 12.86
N LEU A 81 16.85 10.83 12.89
CA LEU A 81 18.13 10.24 13.28
C LEU A 81 18.81 9.61 12.06
N LYS A 82 20.14 9.59 12.06
CA LYS A 82 20.92 8.73 11.15
C LYS A 82 20.71 7.27 11.58
N SER A 83 19.76 6.61 10.94
CA SER A 83 19.29 5.30 11.36
C SER A 83 20.05 4.20 10.63
N MET A 84 20.97 3.53 11.34
CA MET A 84 21.75 2.40 10.83
C MET A 84 21.17 1.04 11.27
N ILE A 85 19.85 0.98 11.49
CA ILE A 85 19.14 -0.22 11.96
C ILE A 85 19.13 -1.31 10.87
N GLY A 86 19.03 -0.91 9.60
CA GLY A 86 18.87 -1.83 8.48
C GLY A 86 17.49 -2.50 8.49
N GLN A 87 17.47 -3.83 8.52
CA GLN A 87 16.22 -4.61 8.57
C GLN A 87 15.26 -4.33 7.39
N GLY A 88 15.82 -4.19 6.18
CA GLY A 88 15.03 -3.96 4.96
C GLY A 88 14.74 -2.49 4.65
N TYR A 89 15.08 -1.56 5.56
CA TYR A 89 14.93 -0.12 5.34
C TYR A 89 16.29 0.57 5.41
N TYR A 90 16.66 1.23 4.32
CA TYR A 90 17.94 1.90 4.16
C TYR A 90 17.70 3.31 3.65
N GLU A 91 18.38 4.30 4.23
CA GLU A 91 18.29 5.69 3.77
C GLU A 91 18.82 5.81 2.33
N ALA A 92 18.05 6.48 1.48
CA ALA A 92 18.41 6.72 0.09
C ALA A 92 18.17 8.18 -0.28
N ILE A 93 19.06 8.74 -1.09
CA ILE A 93 18.89 10.09 -1.63
C ILE A 93 17.89 10.00 -2.78
N THR A 94 16.69 10.53 -2.58
CA THR A 94 15.73 10.70 -3.69
C THR A 94 16.20 11.85 -4.57
N PRO A 95 16.50 11.63 -5.86
CA PRO A 95 16.93 12.71 -6.75
C PRO A 95 15.89 13.86 -6.76
N PRO A 96 16.30 15.12 -6.55
CA PRO A 96 15.37 16.25 -6.46
C PRO A 96 14.45 16.40 -7.69
N VAL A 97 14.95 16.03 -8.88
CA VAL A 97 14.16 16.03 -10.11
C VAL A 97 12.99 15.03 -10.06
N ILE A 98 13.19 13.85 -9.45
CA ILE A 98 12.13 12.84 -9.27
C ILE A 98 11.14 13.30 -8.20
N LEU A 99 11.65 13.80 -7.07
CA LEU A 99 10.79 14.33 -6.00
C LEU A 99 9.84 15.40 -6.55
N ARG A 100 10.39 16.39 -7.27
CA ARG A 100 9.63 17.53 -7.76
C ARG A 100 8.67 17.20 -8.90
N HIS A 101 9.11 16.40 -9.87
CA HIS A 101 8.35 16.21 -11.12
C HIS A 101 7.50 14.94 -11.15
N VAL A 102 7.68 14.02 -10.20
CA VAL A 102 6.90 12.77 -10.08
C VAL A 102 6.12 12.75 -8.77
N ILE A 103 6.80 12.76 -7.62
CA ILE A 103 6.15 12.55 -6.30
C ILE A 103 5.25 13.75 -5.93
N GLU A 104 5.73 14.98 -6.13
CA GLU A 104 4.98 16.20 -5.83
C GLU A 104 4.04 16.65 -6.97
N ASN A 105 3.94 15.88 -8.06
CA ASN A 105 3.19 16.27 -9.26
C ASN A 105 1.86 15.51 -9.37
N PRO A 106 0.69 16.19 -9.27
CA PRO A 106 -0.62 15.53 -9.34
C PRO A 106 -0.87 14.79 -10.65
N ALA A 107 -0.21 15.17 -11.75
CA ALA A 107 -0.34 14.45 -13.02
C ALA A 107 0.14 12.98 -12.92
N TRP A 108 1.00 12.65 -11.95
CA TRP A 108 1.52 11.31 -11.72
C TRP A 108 0.74 10.52 -10.66
N TYR A 109 0.26 11.18 -9.60
CA TYR A 109 -0.38 10.48 -8.47
C TYR A 109 -1.92 10.53 -8.44
N THR A 110 -2.56 11.37 -9.26
CA THR A 110 -4.04 11.43 -9.32
C THR A 110 -4.68 10.40 -10.26
N PRO A 111 -4.07 9.98 -11.40
CA PRO A 111 -4.65 8.92 -12.21
C PRO A 111 -4.65 7.58 -11.46
N TYR A 112 -5.69 6.78 -11.68
CA TYR A 112 -5.78 5.44 -11.09
C TYR A 112 -5.18 4.36 -12.01
N THR A 113 -5.47 3.09 -11.70
CA THR A 113 -5.06 1.91 -12.47
C THR A 113 -5.26 2.13 -13.98
N PRO A 114 -4.25 1.79 -14.80
CA PRO A 114 -4.30 2.01 -16.26
C PRO A 114 -5.23 1.03 -16.98
N TYR A 115 -6.53 1.06 -16.66
CA TYR A 115 -7.55 0.25 -17.35
C TYR A 115 -7.72 0.67 -18.82
N GLN A 116 -7.55 1.96 -19.12
CA GLN A 116 -7.54 2.50 -20.49
C GLN A 116 -6.09 2.75 -20.91
N ALA A 117 -5.51 1.79 -21.62
CA ALA A 117 -4.07 1.78 -21.91
C ALA A 117 -3.66 2.94 -22.83
N GLU A 118 -4.50 3.33 -23.77
CA GLU A 118 -4.23 4.35 -24.80
C GLU A 118 -3.95 5.72 -24.19
N ILE A 119 -4.59 6.04 -23.06
CA ILE A 119 -4.41 7.29 -22.31
C ILE A 119 -3.51 7.11 -21.08
N ALA A 120 -2.78 6.00 -21.02
CA ALA A 120 -1.95 5.63 -19.87
C ALA A 120 -0.52 5.23 -20.22
N GLN A 121 -0.11 5.38 -21.49
CA GLN A 121 1.18 4.90 -21.99
C GLN A 121 2.37 5.39 -21.17
N GLY A 122 2.39 6.65 -20.73
CA GLY A 122 3.52 7.18 -19.94
C GLY A 122 3.78 6.42 -18.62
N ARG A 123 2.72 6.08 -17.86
CA ARG A 123 2.89 5.30 -16.62
C ARG A 123 3.10 3.81 -16.88
N LEU A 124 2.49 3.26 -17.93
CA LEU A 124 2.70 1.88 -18.35
C LEU A 124 4.15 1.64 -18.78
N GLU A 125 4.75 2.57 -19.52
CA GLU A 125 6.16 2.53 -19.89
C GLU A 125 7.06 2.60 -18.66
N SER A 126 6.75 3.48 -17.70
CA SER A 126 7.52 3.53 -16.45
C SER A 126 7.41 2.23 -15.63
N LEU A 127 6.26 1.55 -15.63
CA LEU A 127 6.11 0.24 -14.99
C LEU A 127 6.86 -0.86 -15.75
N LEU A 128 6.90 -0.80 -17.08
CA LEU A 128 7.72 -1.70 -17.89
C LEU A 128 9.21 -1.51 -17.58
N ASN A 129 9.66 -0.26 -17.41
CA ASN A 129 11.03 0.03 -16.99
C ASN A 129 11.32 -0.55 -15.60
N PHE A 130 10.38 -0.47 -14.65
CA PHE A 130 10.51 -1.12 -13.35
C PHE A 130 10.67 -2.65 -13.50
N GLN A 131 9.82 -3.29 -14.31
CA GLN A 131 9.92 -4.73 -14.57
C GLN A 131 11.28 -5.10 -15.17
N SER A 132 11.74 -4.36 -16.17
CA SER A 132 13.04 -4.56 -16.81
C SER A 132 14.19 -4.44 -15.81
N VAL A 133 14.21 -3.41 -14.97
CA VAL A 133 15.23 -3.26 -13.92
C VAL A 133 15.22 -4.44 -12.95
N VAL A 134 14.03 -4.89 -12.51
CA VAL A 134 13.92 -6.04 -11.60
C VAL A 134 14.43 -7.32 -12.29
N MET A 135 14.04 -7.58 -13.53
CA MET A 135 14.53 -8.73 -14.31
C MET A 135 16.04 -8.67 -14.52
N ASP A 136 16.60 -7.50 -14.85
CA ASP A 136 18.03 -7.31 -15.06
C ASP A 136 18.85 -7.50 -13.77
N VAL A 137 18.34 -7.06 -12.62
CA VAL A 137 19.04 -7.19 -11.33
C VAL A 137 18.94 -8.63 -10.81
N THR A 138 17.75 -9.24 -10.90
CA THR A 138 17.51 -10.59 -10.37
C THR A 138 17.91 -11.70 -11.33
N LYS A 139 18.10 -11.38 -12.61
CA LYS A 139 18.29 -12.33 -13.72
C LYS A 139 17.15 -13.33 -13.90
N MET A 140 15.95 -12.97 -13.43
CA MET A 140 14.73 -13.74 -13.63
C MET A 140 14.06 -13.37 -14.96
N GLU A 141 13.30 -14.31 -15.54
CA GLU A 141 12.66 -14.14 -16.86
C GLU A 141 11.47 -13.17 -16.85
N VAL A 142 10.80 -13.03 -15.70
CA VAL A 142 9.58 -12.21 -15.57
C VAL A 142 9.56 -11.51 -14.21
N ALA A 143 9.10 -10.25 -14.22
CA ALA A 143 8.76 -9.48 -13.02
C ALA A 143 7.36 -8.88 -13.15
N ASN A 144 6.66 -8.70 -12.03
CA ASN A 144 5.38 -7.99 -12.01
C ASN A 144 5.59 -6.48 -11.82
N ALA A 145 4.51 -5.70 -11.85
CA ALA A 145 4.51 -4.26 -11.70
C ALA A 145 4.45 -3.78 -10.23
N SER A 146 5.12 -4.49 -9.31
CA SER A 146 5.19 -4.31 -7.84
C SER A 146 4.25 -5.17 -6.99
N LEU A 147 4.56 -5.23 -5.69
CA LEU A 147 3.75 -5.74 -4.59
C LEU A 147 3.76 -4.71 -3.45
N LEU A 148 3.01 -4.96 -2.37
CA LEU A 148 2.83 -3.99 -1.28
C LEU A 148 4.12 -3.69 -0.49
N ASP A 149 4.81 -4.74 -0.06
CA ASP A 149 6.08 -4.64 0.67
C ASP A 149 6.88 -5.95 0.56
N GLN A 150 8.10 -5.97 1.12
CA GLN A 150 8.95 -7.16 1.11
C GLN A 150 8.33 -8.35 1.86
N ALA A 151 7.70 -8.11 3.02
CA ALA A 151 7.19 -9.17 3.89
C ALA A 151 6.01 -9.92 3.23
N THR A 152 5.10 -9.17 2.61
CA THR A 152 3.99 -9.70 1.82
C THR A 152 4.48 -10.37 0.54
N ALA A 153 5.50 -9.82 -0.14
CA ALA A 153 6.12 -10.48 -1.28
C ALA A 153 6.74 -11.85 -0.92
N CYS A 154 7.38 -11.97 0.25
CA CYS A 154 7.86 -13.26 0.76
C CYS A 154 6.72 -14.26 1.01
N ALA A 155 5.58 -13.80 1.53
CA ALA A 155 4.41 -14.66 1.70
C ALA A 155 3.76 -15.06 0.38
N GLU A 156 3.71 -14.17 -0.62
CA GLU A 156 3.24 -14.53 -1.96
C GLU A 156 4.19 -15.52 -2.66
N ALA A 157 5.51 -15.41 -2.43
CA ALA A 157 6.47 -16.41 -2.90
C ALA A 157 6.23 -17.79 -2.25
N MET A 158 5.91 -17.84 -0.96
CA MET A 158 5.47 -19.07 -0.30
C MET A 158 4.20 -19.63 -0.94
N HIS A 159 3.17 -18.79 -1.16
CA HIS A 159 1.94 -19.23 -1.80
C HIS A 159 2.20 -19.76 -3.21
N LEU A 160 3.05 -19.12 -4.00
CA LEU A 160 3.43 -19.57 -5.33
C LEU A 160 4.11 -20.95 -5.29
N ALA A 161 5.05 -21.15 -4.36
CA ALA A 161 5.72 -22.44 -4.17
C ALA A 161 4.75 -23.54 -3.72
N TYR A 162 3.85 -23.23 -2.77
CA TYR A 162 2.79 -24.13 -2.32
C TYR A 162 1.84 -24.55 -3.46
N GLN A 163 1.44 -23.59 -4.30
CA GLN A 163 0.60 -23.82 -5.48
C GLN A 163 1.31 -24.67 -6.54
N TYR A 164 2.60 -24.40 -6.79
CA TYR A 164 3.43 -25.19 -7.69
C TYR A 164 3.56 -26.65 -7.22
N GLY A 165 3.68 -26.85 -5.89
CA GLY A 165 3.58 -28.15 -5.22
C GLY A 165 2.17 -28.78 -5.23
N ARG A 166 1.24 -28.25 -6.05
CA ARG A 166 -0.15 -28.68 -6.20
C ARG A 166 -0.93 -28.74 -4.89
N LYS A 167 -0.57 -27.89 -3.91
CA LYS A 167 -1.18 -27.85 -2.58
C LYS A 167 -1.07 -29.17 -1.78
N LYS A 168 -0.10 -30.02 -2.12
CA LYS A 168 0.13 -31.31 -1.43
C LYS A 168 1.36 -31.30 -0.53
N ARG A 169 2.30 -30.42 -0.83
CA ARG A 169 3.54 -30.23 -0.07
C ARG A 169 3.28 -29.13 0.96
N MET A 170 3.17 -29.52 2.23
CA MET A 170 2.68 -28.66 3.31
C MET A 170 3.80 -27.98 4.10
N THR A 171 5.08 -28.22 3.81
CA THR A 171 6.19 -27.65 4.56
C THR A 171 6.89 -26.56 3.75
N PHE A 172 7.03 -25.36 4.31
CA PHE A 172 7.80 -24.26 3.71
C PHE A 172 8.95 -23.88 4.64
N PHE A 173 10.18 -23.91 4.14
CA PHE A 173 11.35 -23.59 4.93
C PHE A 173 11.70 -22.11 4.83
N VAL A 174 12.02 -21.47 5.94
CA VAL A 174 12.49 -20.09 5.99
C VAL A 174 13.83 -20.05 6.70
N SER A 175 14.84 -19.46 6.06
CA SER A 175 16.12 -19.22 6.72
C SER A 175 15.93 -18.33 7.94
N LYS A 176 16.54 -18.70 9.07
CA LYS A 176 16.58 -17.88 10.29
C LYS A 176 17.20 -16.49 10.09
N ASP A 177 17.95 -16.30 9.00
CA ASP A 177 18.64 -15.06 8.66
C ASP A 177 17.79 -14.11 7.79
N VAL A 178 16.53 -14.46 7.48
CA VAL A 178 15.54 -13.56 6.87
C VAL A 178 15.10 -12.51 7.88
N PHE A 179 14.68 -11.33 7.40
CA PHE A 179 14.20 -10.27 8.30
C PHE A 179 13.02 -10.75 9.17
N PRO A 180 13.01 -10.45 10.48
CA PRO A 180 11.97 -10.93 11.39
C PRO A 180 10.54 -10.60 10.92
N SER A 181 10.31 -9.42 10.35
CA SER A 181 9.02 -9.01 9.80
C SER A 181 8.54 -9.93 8.67
N CYS A 182 9.45 -10.39 7.82
CA CYS A 182 9.14 -11.31 6.72
C CYS A 182 8.83 -12.71 7.25
N ILE A 183 9.59 -13.20 8.24
CA ILE A 183 9.32 -14.50 8.89
C ILE A 183 7.92 -14.51 9.50
N GLU A 184 7.57 -13.47 10.26
CA GLU A 184 6.26 -13.39 10.91
C GLU A 184 5.11 -13.25 9.92
N MET A 185 5.29 -12.47 8.84
CA MET A 185 4.28 -12.38 7.78
C MET A 185 4.07 -13.72 7.08
N VAL A 186 5.14 -14.46 6.77
CA VAL A 186 5.07 -15.80 6.16
C VAL A 186 4.31 -16.76 7.08
N LYS A 187 4.63 -16.79 8.38
CA LYS A 187 3.88 -17.60 9.36
C LYS A 187 2.40 -17.21 9.43
N THR A 188 2.11 -15.92 9.51
CA THR A 188 0.74 -15.39 9.59
C THR A 188 -0.09 -15.80 8.37
N ARG A 189 0.50 -15.79 7.18
CA ARG A 189 -0.18 -16.19 5.93
C ARG A 189 -0.27 -17.71 5.77
N ALA A 190 0.66 -18.44 6.36
CA ALA A 190 0.69 -19.90 6.34
C ALA A 190 -0.38 -20.52 7.25
N GLU A 191 -0.65 -19.92 8.41
CA GLU A 191 -1.58 -20.41 9.43
C GLU A 191 -2.98 -20.78 8.88
N PRO A 192 -3.73 -19.90 8.18
CA PRO A 192 -5.06 -20.24 7.68
C PRO A 192 -5.05 -21.34 6.60
N LEU A 193 -3.88 -21.63 6.02
CA LEU A 193 -3.70 -22.67 5.00
C LEU A 193 -3.14 -23.98 5.57
N ASN A 194 -2.84 -24.02 6.88
CA ASN A 194 -2.16 -25.14 7.55
C ASN A 194 -0.80 -25.50 6.93
N ILE A 195 -0.08 -24.51 6.38
CA ILE A 195 1.29 -24.71 5.88
C ILE A 195 2.24 -24.71 7.08
N ASN A 196 3.01 -25.78 7.25
CA ASN A 196 4.04 -25.92 8.25
C ASN A 196 5.27 -25.07 7.87
N VAL A 197 5.48 -23.96 8.59
CA VAL A 197 6.64 -23.09 8.38
C VAL A 197 7.78 -23.51 9.31
N VAL A 198 8.88 -23.99 8.73
CA VAL A 198 10.08 -24.38 9.47
C VAL A 198 11.12 -23.28 9.36
N VAL A 199 11.47 -22.65 10.48
CA VAL A 199 12.53 -21.63 10.54
C VAL A 199 13.83 -22.26 11.01
N GLY A 200 14.91 -22.18 10.22
CA GLY A 200 16.16 -22.86 10.57
C GLY A 200 17.39 -22.41 9.79
N ASP A 201 18.51 -23.11 10.02
CA ASP A 201 19.72 -22.94 9.22
C ASP A 201 19.56 -23.65 7.86
N PRO A 202 19.72 -22.95 6.72
CA PRO A 202 19.56 -23.57 5.40
C PRO A 202 20.49 -24.76 5.13
N ASN A 203 21.60 -24.88 5.85
CA ASN A 203 22.52 -26.03 5.67
C ASN A 203 22.01 -27.31 6.36
N LEU A 204 20.97 -27.22 7.18
CA LEU A 204 20.38 -28.33 7.93
C LEU A 204 19.01 -28.75 7.36
N ILE A 205 18.68 -28.33 6.14
CA ILE A 205 17.45 -28.73 5.46
C ILE A 205 17.49 -30.24 5.19
N ASP A 206 16.42 -30.94 5.58
CA ASP A 206 16.21 -32.33 5.20
C ASP A 206 15.66 -32.41 3.76
N TRP A 207 16.56 -32.65 2.80
CA TRP A 207 16.20 -32.79 1.39
C TRP A 207 15.38 -34.03 1.07
N SER A 208 15.27 -34.99 2.00
CA SER A 208 14.42 -36.18 1.84
C SER A 208 12.95 -35.92 2.18
N ASP A 209 12.63 -34.76 2.78
CA ASP A 209 11.26 -34.38 3.11
C ASP A 209 10.42 -34.11 1.84
N SER A 210 9.62 -35.10 1.46
CA SER A 210 8.68 -35.00 0.33
C SER A 210 7.58 -33.94 0.51
N SER A 211 7.37 -33.43 1.74
CA SER A 211 6.40 -32.40 2.06
C SER A 211 6.93 -30.97 1.82
N LEU A 212 8.23 -30.79 1.53
CA LEU A 212 8.85 -29.49 1.30
C LEU A 212 8.39 -28.85 -0.03
N CYS A 213 7.68 -27.74 0.05
CA CYS A 213 7.17 -27.01 -1.11
C CYS A 213 8.07 -25.87 -1.59
N GLY A 214 8.88 -25.28 -0.70
CA GLY A 214 9.79 -24.20 -1.07
C GLY A 214 10.68 -23.75 0.08
N ILE A 215 11.66 -22.92 -0.28
CA ILE A 215 12.67 -22.38 0.63
C ILE A 215 12.73 -20.86 0.41
N LEU A 216 12.67 -20.10 1.50
CA LEU A 216 12.93 -18.66 1.51
C LEU A 216 14.26 -18.37 2.19
N ALA A 217 15.14 -17.66 1.47
CA ALA A 217 16.39 -17.15 1.99
C ALA A 217 16.60 -15.70 1.51
N THR A 218 17.47 -14.96 2.19
CA THR A 218 17.86 -13.60 1.82
C THR A 218 19.36 -13.53 1.57
N ASN A 219 19.75 -12.68 0.62
CA ASN A 219 21.14 -12.34 0.35
C ASN A 219 21.26 -10.84 0.01
N PRO A 220 21.97 -10.04 0.82
CA PRO A 220 22.64 -10.40 2.08
C PRO A 220 21.69 -10.89 3.18
N ARG A 221 22.26 -11.54 4.19
CA ARG A 221 21.57 -11.93 5.44
C ARG A 221 21.17 -10.69 6.24
N CYS A 222 20.25 -10.83 7.20
CA CYS A 222 19.75 -9.70 8.00
C CYS A 222 20.83 -8.94 8.80
N TYR A 223 21.99 -9.56 9.03
CA TYR A 223 23.17 -8.96 9.67
C TYR A 223 24.26 -8.52 8.68
N GLY A 224 23.97 -8.48 7.38
CA GLY A 224 24.84 -7.94 6.33
C GLY A 224 25.88 -8.92 5.78
N ASN A 225 26.01 -10.13 6.34
CA ASN A 225 26.89 -11.16 5.78
C ASN A 225 26.27 -11.79 4.52
N ALA A 226 27.12 -12.11 3.54
CA ALA A 226 26.68 -12.81 2.33
C ALA A 226 26.13 -14.20 2.67
N LEU A 227 25.08 -14.61 1.96
CA LEU A 227 24.56 -15.95 2.06
C LEU A 227 25.61 -16.94 1.52
N ARG A 228 26.22 -17.72 2.42
CA ARG A 228 27.02 -18.89 2.05
C ARG A 228 26.16 -20.13 2.21
N VAL A 229 25.62 -20.65 1.12
CA VAL A 229 24.96 -21.95 1.10
C VAL A 229 25.54 -22.73 -0.08
N TYR A 230 26.34 -23.74 0.23
CA TYR A 230 27.00 -24.60 -0.77
C TYR A 230 26.06 -25.65 -1.37
N ALA A 231 24.85 -25.81 -0.82
CA ALA A 231 23.87 -26.82 -1.22
C ALA A 231 22.66 -26.26 -2.01
N LEU A 232 22.59 -24.95 -2.23
CA LEU A 232 21.49 -24.27 -2.96
C LEU A 232 21.90 -23.78 -4.37
N VAL A 233 23.14 -24.08 -4.78
CA VAL A 233 23.72 -23.74 -6.09
C VAL A 233 24.12 -25.03 -6.79
#